data_AF-A0A1V4THB4-F1
#
_entry.id   AF-A0A1V4THB4-F1
#
_cell.length_a   1.000
_cell.length_b   1.000
_cell.length_c   1.000
_cell.angle_alpha   90.00
_cell.angle_beta   90.00
_cell.angle_gamma   90.00
#
_symmetry.space_group_name_H-M   'P 1'
#
loop_
_entity.id
_entity.type
_entity.pdbx_description
1 polymer ?
#
loop_
_entity_poly.entity_id
_entity_poly.type
_entity_poly.pdbx_seq_one_letter_code
_entity_poly.pdbx_strand_id
1 'polypeptide(L)'
;MGYLICGKCKSYYKLQSGESPKDFVSECDCGGKLRYVENLDIVDPTWKQISIERKSTNSEIFKERIHSLYSLPGKFKNRLVQFYYNSFGKWIYDLKNRGRVHRTSHKNPYGMEPGFMNSIMNELNFQNIRWILVIPVAAVITLILAFTQGIFTLLTFFLLLAVGYLSDDVIIGIKNAVVTGAISFFLGSLFTGSFLYLIPYIILGVINGAVCGWIGGYIKTKYNYH
;
A
#
# COMPACT_ATOMS: atom_id res chain seq x y z
N MET A 1 18.50 -11.01 -23.64
CA MET A 1 17.27 -10.70 -24.42
C MET A 1 16.50 -12.00 -24.51
N GLY A 2 15.18 -12.01 -24.32
CA GLY A 2 14.40 -13.25 -24.33
C GLY A 2 13.07 -13.08 -25.07
N TYR A 3 12.38 -14.19 -25.28
CA TYR A 3 11.18 -14.27 -26.10
C TYR A 3 10.05 -14.95 -25.34
N LEU A 4 8.82 -14.49 -25.56
CA LEU A 4 7.60 -15.18 -25.17
C LEU A 4 7.02 -15.86 -26.40
N ILE A 5 6.75 -17.17 -26.32
CA ILE A 5 6.22 -17.95 -27.43
C ILE A 5 4.93 -18.66 -27.09
N CYS A 6 4.03 -18.73 -28.07
CA CYS A 6 2.84 -19.57 -28.02
C CYS A 6 3.00 -20.74 -29.00
N GLY A 7 3.09 -21.97 -28.48
CA GLY A 7 3.21 -23.17 -29.33
C GLY A 7 1.96 -23.51 -30.12
N LYS A 8 0.79 -22.94 -29.77
CA LYS A 8 -0.51 -23.26 -30.41
C LYS A 8 -0.72 -22.48 -31.71
N CYS A 9 -0.48 -21.17 -31.68
CA CYS A 9 -0.61 -20.29 -32.86
C CYS A 9 0.73 -19.96 -33.53
N LYS A 10 1.83 -20.56 -33.04
CA LYS A 10 3.20 -20.30 -33.50
C LYS A 10 3.53 -18.79 -33.52
N SER A 11 3.12 -18.08 -32.47
CA SER A 11 3.39 -16.66 -32.34
C SER A 11 4.51 -16.41 -31.32
N TYR A 12 5.28 -15.35 -31.53
CA TYR A 12 6.32 -14.94 -30.61
C TYR A 12 6.29 -13.43 -30.33
N TYR A 13 6.81 -13.05 -29.17
CA TYR A 13 7.07 -11.67 -28.80
C TYR A 13 8.49 -11.57 -28.25
N LYS A 14 9.25 -10.60 -28.77
CA LYS A 14 10.60 -10.30 -28.29
C LYS A 14 10.51 -9.28 -27.17
N LEU A 15 10.99 -9.65 -25.99
CA LEU A 15 11.05 -8.74 -24.84
C LEU A 15 12.05 -7.62 -25.13
N GLN A 16 11.64 -6.38 -24.87
CA GLN A 16 12.55 -5.24 -24.95
C GLN A 16 13.49 -5.20 -23.75
N SER A 17 14.54 -4.37 -23.85
CA SER A 17 15.51 -4.20 -22.76
C SER A 17 14.80 -3.63 -21.52
N GLY A 18 14.79 -4.39 -20.43
CA GLY A 18 14.13 -4.03 -19.18
C GLY A 18 12.73 -4.60 -18.98
N GLU A 19 12.16 -5.32 -19.95
CA GLU A 19 10.87 -6.00 -19.78
C GLU A 19 11.03 -7.39 -19.18
N SER A 20 10.18 -7.74 -18.21
CA SER A 20 10.16 -9.06 -17.59
C SER A 20 9.07 -9.94 -18.21
N PRO A 21 9.31 -11.25 -18.42
CA PRO A 21 8.27 -12.20 -18.85
C PRO A 21 7.05 -12.21 -17.93
N LYS A 22 7.23 -11.83 -16.65
CA LYS A 22 6.18 -11.79 -15.62
C LYS A 22 5.22 -10.60 -15.78
N ASP A 23 5.60 -9.61 -16.58
CA ASP A 23 4.78 -8.41 -16.81
C ASP A 23 3.65 -8.69 -17.82
N PHE A 24 3.67 -9.85 -18.48
CA PHE A 24 2.72 -10.22 -19.53
C PHE A 24 1.71 -11.25 -19.04
N VAL A 25 0.56 -11.32 -19.73
CA VAL A 25 -0.46 -12.34 -19.47
C VAL A 25 0.12 -13.73 -19.74
N SER A 26 -0.27 -14.74 -18.96
CA SER A 26 0.22 -16.12 -19.11
C SER A 26 -0.39 -16.87 -20.30
N GLU A 27 -1.42 -16.29 -20.91
CA GLU A 27 -2.20 -16.86 -21.99
C GLU A 27 -2.17 -15.92 -23.19
N CYS A 28 -2.03 -16.49 -24.38
CA CYS A 28 -2.17 -15.82 -25.66
C CYS A 28 -3.65 -15.76 -26.04
N ASP A 29 -4.05 -14.79 -26.86
CA ASP A 29 -5.42 -14.60 -27.36
C ASP A 29 -6.06 -15.85 -28.00
N CYS A 30 -5.24 -16.81 -28.47
CA CYS A 30 -5.71 -18.10 -28.98
C CYS A 30 -6.04 -19.15 -27.88
N GLY A 31 -5.96 -18.77 -26.60
CA GLY A 31 -6.08 -19.64 -25.43
C GLY A 31 -4.88 -20.56 -25.19
N GLY A 32 -3.73 -20.27 -25.81
CA GLY A 32 -2.50 -21.05 -25.64
C GLY A 32 -1.59 -20.47 -24.56
N LYS A 33 -0.93 -21.31 -23.76
CA LYS A 33 0.02 -20.84 -22.73
C LYS A 33 1.28 -20.24 -23.35
N LEU A 34 1.67 -19.07 -22.87
CA LEU A 34 2.90 -18.40 -23.26
C LEU A 34 4.09 -18.97 -22.47
N ARG A 35 5.19 -19.27 -23.17
CA ARG A 35 6.43 -19.81 -22.58
C ARG A 35 7.58 -18.84 -22.84
N TYR A 36 8.43 -18.65 -21.85
CA TYR A 36 9.66 -17.88 -21.99
C TYR A 36 10.78 -18.75 -22.56
N VAL A 37 11.53 -18.22 -23.52
CA VAL A 37 12.75 -18.83 -24.07
C VAL A 37 13.82 -17.75 -24.21
N GLU A 38 15.07 -18.06 -23.88
CA GLU A 38 16.17 -17.09 -23.94
C GLU A 38 16.62 -16.83 -25.39
N ASN A 39 16.69 -17.88 -26.20
CA ASN A 39 17.01 -17.78 -27.62
C ASN A 39 15.92 -18.49 -28.42
N LEU A 40 15.46 -17.82 -29.49
CA LEU A 40 14.52 -18.38 -30.44
C LEU A 40 15.26 -18.56 -31.76
N ASP A 41 15.71 -19.79 -32.02
CA ASP A 41 16.25 -20.16 -33.33
C ASP A 41 15.05 -20.35 -34.27
N ILE A 42 14.71 -19.32 -35.04
CA ILE A 42 13.60 -19.36 -35.99
C ILE A 42 14.04 -20.20 -37.20
N VAL A 43 13.91 -21.51 -37.06
CA VAL A 43 14.16 -22.48 -38.15
C VAL A 43 12.89 -22.71 -38.98
N ASP A 44 11.71 -22.43 -38.42
CA ASP A 44 10.40 -22.63 -39.05
C ASP A 44 9.81 -21.27 -39.53
N PRO A 45 9.53 -21.07 -40.84
CA PRO A 45 9.00 -19.82 -41.37
C PRO A 45 7.56 -19.51 -40.95
N THR A 46 6.88 -20.44 -40.26
CA THR A 46 5.49 -20.25 -39.82
C THR A 46 5.33 -19.40 -38.55
N TRP A 47 6.43 -18.99 -37.92
CA TRP A 47 6.41 -18.16 -36.72
C TRP A 47 6.07 -16.69 -37.01
N LYS A 48 5.11 -16.11 -36.27
CA LYS A 48 4.67 -14.71 -36.45
C LYS A 48 4.91 -13.87 -35.20
N GLN A 49 5.47 -12.68 -35.37
CA GLN A 49 5.60 -11.72 -34.27
C GLN A 49 4.25 -11.08 -33.96
N ILE A 50 3.85 -11.05 -32.68
CA ILE A 50 2.61 -10.41 -32.21
C ILE A 50 2.88 -9.51 -31.02
N SER A 51 2.02 -8.53 -30.75
CA SER A 51 1.98 -7.84 -29.46
C SER A 51 1.22 -8.70 -28.44
N ILE A 52 1.84 -9.00 -27.29
CA ILE A 52 1.16 -9.67 -26.18
C ILE A 52 0.68 -8.61 -25.20
N GLU A 53 -0.56 -8.74 -24.72
CA GLU A 53 -1.11 -7.83 -23.72
C GLU A 53 -0.30 -7.88 -22.42
N ARG A 54 0.06 -6.70 -21.91
CA ARG A 54 0.72 -6.57 -20.62
C ARG A 54 -0.32 -6.77 -19.53
N LYS A 55 0.04 -7.48 -18.47
CA LYS A 55 -0.82 -7.68 -17.31
C LYS A 55 -1.15 -6.31 -16.70
N SER A 56 -2.44 -5.98 -16.59
CA SER A 56 -2.88 -4.74 -15.94
C SER A 56 -2.35 -4.70 -14.50
N THR A 57 -1.77 -3.57 -14.12
CA THR A 57 -1.22 -3.42 -12.77
C THR A 57 -2.37 -3.04 -11.83
N ASN A 58 -2.36 -3.51 -10.58
CA ASN A 58 -3.38 -3.13 -9.58
C ASN A 58 -3.58 -1.60 -9.45
N SER A 59 -2.60 -0.79 -9.88
CA SER A 59 -2.70 0.68 -9.90
C SER A 59 -3.64 1.23 -10.98
N GLU A 60 -3.85 0.55 -12.10
CA GLU A 60 -4.75 1.00 -13.17
C GLU A 60 -6.22 0.75 -12.80
N ILE A 61 -6.50 -0.41 -12.20
CA ILE A 61 -7.82 -0.76 -11.61
C ILE A 61 -8.21 0.26 -10.52
N PHE A 62 -7.23 0.75 -9.75
CA PHE A 62 -7.46 1.75 -8.72
C PHE A 62 -7.78 3.14 -9.31
N LYS A 63 -7.16 3.50 -10.44
CA LYS A 63 -7.37 4.78 -11.12
C LYS A 63 -8.78 4.92 -11.68
N GLU A 64 -9.35 3.84 -12.21
CA GLU A 64 -10.74 3.83 -12.68
C GLU A 64 -11.75 3.98 -11.53
N ARG A 65 -11.50 3.33 -10.38
CA ARG A 65 -12.38 3.45 -9.19
C ARG A 65 -12.34 4.82 -8.54
N ILE A 66 -11.24 5.56 -8.67
CA ILE A 66 -11.17 6.95 -8.19
C ILE A 66 -12.00 7.89 -9.08
N HIS A 67 -12.11 7.59 -10.38
CA HIS A 67 -12.82 8.46 -11.31
C HIS A 67 -14.33 8.54 -11.03
N SER A 68 -14.93 7.46 -10.48
CA SER A 68 -16.35 7.44 -10.10
C SER A 68 -16.65 8.24 -8.81
N LEU A 69 -15.63 8.50 -7.98
CA LEU A 69 -15.75 9.31 -6.76
C LEU A 69 -15.77 10.83 -7.01
N TYR A 70 -15.45 11.29 -8.22
CA TYR A 70 -15.49 12.73 -8.57
C TYR A 70 -16.90 13.29 -8.82
N SER A 71 -17.95 12.50 -8.62
CA SER A 71 -19.36 12.88 -8.83
C SER A 71 -20.03 13.58 -7.62
N LEU A 72 -19.29 13.93 -6.56
CA LEU A 72 -19.85 14.50 -5.32
C LEU A 72 -20.23 16.02 -5.40
N PRO A 73 -21.25 16.48 -4.64
CA PRO A 73 -21.86 17.82 -4.78
C PRO A 73 -20.91 19.00 -4.44
N GLY A 74 -20.96 20.06 -5.27
CA GLY A 74 -20.02 21.20 -5.24
C GLY A 74 -19.94 21.99 -3.93
N LYS A 75 -20.97 21.94 -3.07
CA LYS A 75 -20.96 22.59 -1.75
C LYS A 75 -19.97 21.93 -0.77
N PHE A 76 -19.78 20.61 -0.91
CA PHE A 76 -18.79 19.85 -0.15
C PHE A 76 -17.37 20.11 -0.65
N LYS A 77 -17.21 20.31 -1.96
CA LYS A 77 -15.93 20.63 -2.60
C LYS A 77 -15.35 21.93 -2.06
N ASN A 78 -16.11 23.03 -2.03
CA ASN A 78 -15.57 24.31 -1.52
C ASN A 78 -15.24 24.25 -0.03
N ARG A 79 -16.01 23.51 0.77
CA ARG A 79 -15.75 23.35 2.20
C ARG A 79 -14.54 22.49 2.49
N LEU A 80 -14.36 21.39 1.75
CA LEU A 80 -13.18 20.52 1.85
C LEU A 80 -11.93 21.20 1.29
N VAL A 81 -12.04 21.93 0.19
CA VAL A 81 -10.93 22.69 -0.39
C VAL A 81 -10.50 23.79 0.56
N GLN A 82 -11.42 24.50 1.20
CA GLN A 82 -11.09 25.58 2.14
C GLN A 82 -10.55 25.06 3.47
N PHE A 83 -11.07 23.93 3.98
CA PHE A 83 -10.51 23.24 5.15
C PHE A 83 -9.12 22.66 4.84
N TYR A 84 -8.96 22.01 3.69
CA TYR A 84 -7.66 21.54 3.22
C TYR A 84 -6.69 22.71 3.06
N TYR A 85 -7.11 23.84 2.49
CA TYR A 85 -6.24 25.01 2.31
C TYR A 85 -5.78 25.61 3.65
N ASN A 86 -6.68 25.69 4.63
CA ASN A 86 -6.39 26.23 5.97
C ASN A 86 -5.61 25.26 6.87
N SER A 87 -5.86 23.95 6.79
CA SER A 87 -5.22 22.94 7.65
C SER A 87 -3.94 22.35 7.06
N PHE A 88 -3.86 22.22 5.74
CA PHE A 88 -2.73 21.59 5.04
C PHE A 88 -2.21 22.41 3.85
N GLY A 89 -3.00 23.31 3.25
CA GLY A 89 -2.64 24.04 2.04
C GLY A 89 -1.64 25.15 2.30
N LYS A 90 -1.69 25.84 3.44
CA LYS A 90 -0.62 26.76 3.85
C LYS A 90 0.72 26.03 3.98
N TRP A 91 0.69 24.80 4.51
CA TRP A 91 1.85 23.91 4.63
C TRP A 91 2.34 23.39 3.26
N ILE A 92 1.46 23.10 2.31
CA ILE A 92 1.80 22.62 0.95
C ILE A 92 2.22 23.75 -0.01
N TYR A 93 1.65 24.94 0.12
CA TYR A 93 2.03 26.11 -0.68
C TYR A 93 3.48 26.55 -0.36
N ASP A 94 3.86 26.46 0.92
CA ASP A 94 5.24 26.71 1.37
C ASP A 94 6.21 25.58 0.95
N LEU A 95 5.76 24.32 0.86
CA LEU A 95 6.54 23.21 0.30
C LEU A 95 6.84 23.40 -1.20
N LYS A 96 5.89 23.94 -1.98
CA LYS A 96 6.03 24.13 -3.44
C LYS A 96 6.93 25.32 -3.81
N ASN A 97 6.96 26.38 -2.99
CA ASN A 97 7.79 27.56 -3.24
C ASN A 97 9.21 27.50 -2.65
N ARG A 98 9.57 26.45 -1.90
CA ARG A 98 10.91 26.27 -1.33
C ARG A 98 12.00 25.85 -2.33
N GLY A 99 11.64 25.58 -3.59
CA GLY A 99 12.58 25.20 -4.65
C GLY A 99 13.29 26.36 -5.36
N ARG A 100 13.01 27.63 -5.02
CA ARG A 100 13.57 28.78 -5.75
C ARG A 100 14.46 29.74 -4.96
N VAL A 101 14.69 29.53 -3.67
CA VAL A 101 15.47 30.49 -2.85
C VAL A 101 16.48 29.77 -1.97
N HIS A 102 17.48 29.13 -2.58
CA HIS A 102 18.78 28.94 -1.92
C HIS A 102 19.62 30.20 -2.15
N ARG A 103 19.47 31.18 -1.27
CA ARG A 103 20.51 32.14 -0.85
C ARG A 103 19.85 33.13 0.12
N THR A 104 19.87 32.81 1.40
CA THR A 104 20.52 33.63 2.44
C THR A 104 20.24 33.05 3.81
N SER A 105 21.28 33.10 4.62
CA SER A 105 21.39 32.58 5.98
C SER A 105 20.56 33.42 6.97
N HIS A 106 19.69 32.78 7.75
CA HIS A 106 19.44 33.21 9.13
C HIS A 106 18.89 32.07 10.00
N LYS A 107 19.56 31.84 11.13
CA LYS A 107 19.17 30.89 12.18
C LYS A 107 17.87 31.35 12.83
N ASN A 108 16.91 30.44 12.98
CA ASN A 108 15.85 30.53 13.99
C ASN A 108 15.82 29.22 14.79
N PRO A 109 15.61 29.25 16.13
CA PRO A 109 16.11 28.22 17.04
C PRO A 109 15.15 27.06 17.32
N TYR A 110 13.97 27.01 16.69
CA TYR A 110 12.98 25.97 16.95
C TYR A 110 12.33 25.53 15.65
N GLY A 111 12.97 24.58 14.96
CA GLY A 111 12.45 24.00 13.73
C GLY A 111 12.73 22.50 13.73
N MET A 112 11.67 21.70 13.84
CA MET A 112 11.78 20.26 13.66
C MET A 112 12.14 19.98 12.19
N GLU A 113 13.26 19.30 12.03
CA GLU A 113 14.04 19.19 10.80
C GLU A 113 13.28 18.42 9.69
N PRO A 114 13.35 18.86 8.42
CA PRO A 114 12.74 18.13 7.27
C PRO A 114 13.30 16.72 7.06
N GLY A 115 14.39 16.36 7.75
CA GLY A 115 14.91 15.00 7.82
C GLY A 115 13.93 14.00 8.44
N PHE A 116 13.09 14.42 9.40
CA PHE A 116 12.19 13.48 10.09
C PHE A 116 11.12 12.88 9.17
N MET A 117 10.52 13.69 8.28
CA MET A 117 9.47 13.20 7.36
C MET A 117 10.04 12.31 6.25
N ASN A 118 11.19 12.68 5.67
CA ASN A 118 11.85 11.81 4.70
C ASN A 118 12.43 10.55 5.35
N SER A 119 12.86 10.61 6.61
CA SER A 119 13.28 9.45 7.40
C SER A 119 12.09 8.52 7.65
N ILE A 120 10.95 9.03 8.14
CA ILE A 120 9.73 8.24 8.36
C ILE A 120 9.26 7.58 7.06
N MET A 121 9.27 8.31 5.94
CA MET A 121 8.76 7.77 4.68
C MET A 121 9.71 6.75 4.03
N ASN A 122 11.03 6.88 4.23
CA ASN A 122 12.00 5.83 3.87
C ASN A 122 11.94 4.61 4.81
N GLU A 123 11.60 4.82 6.08
CA GLU A 123 11.57 3.79 7.12
C GLU A 123 10.26 2.97 7.10
N LEU A 124 9.16 3.61 6.68
CA LEU A 124 7.88 2.97 6.31
C LEU A 124 7.93 2.33 4.90
N ASN A 125 9.07 1.77 4.50
CA ASN A 125 9.09 0.88 3.34
C ASN A 125 8.26 -0.37 3.66
N PHE A 126 7.06 -0.44 3.08
CA PHE A 126 6.08 -1.52 3.23
C PHE A 126 6.36 -2.73 2.33
N GLN A 127 7.54 -2.79 1.73
CA GLN A 127 8.05 -4.04 1.16
C GLN A 127 8.13 -5.09 2.29
N ASN A 128 7.65 -6.30 2.01
CA ASN A 128 7.60 -7.44 2.94
C ASN A 128 6.42 -7.50 3.96
N ILE A 129 5.32 -6.77 3.71
CA ILE A 129 4.08 -7.00 4.49
C ILE A 129 3.53 -8.41 4.24
N ARG A 130 3.18 -9.12 5.32
CA ARG A 130 2.51 -10.43 5.24
C ARG A 130 1.00 -10.24 5.08
N TRP A 131 0.57 -9.92 3.87
CA TRP A 131 -0.86 -9.68 3.55
C TRP A 131 -1.79 -10.84 3.92
N ILE A 132 -1.28 -12.08 3.87
CA ILE A 132 -2.03 -13.27 4.29
C ILE A 132 -2.44 -13.22 5.77
N LEU A 133 -1.73 -12.45 6.59
CA LEU A 133 -2.02 -12.25 8.01
C LEU A 133 -2.79 -10.93 8.24
N VAL A 134 -2.37 -9.85 7.56
CA VAL A 134 -2.97 -8.51 7.73
C VAL A 134 -4.44 -8.48 7.30
N ILE A 135 -4.79 -9.07 6.15
CA ILE A 135 -6.16 -9.01 5.60
C ILE A 135 -7.19 -9.68 6.54
N PRO A 136 -7.02 -10.96 6.95
CA PRO A 136 -8.02 -11.61 7.78
C PRO A 136 -8.13 -10.96 9.17
N VAL A 137 -7.01 -10.57 9.78
CA VAL A 137 -7.04 -9.91 11.10
C VAL A 137 -7.69 -8.53 11.00
N ALA A 138 -7.39 -7.75 9.97
CA ALA A 138 -8.03 -6.46 9.75
C ALA A 138 -9.54 -6.61 9.58
N ALA A 139 -10.01 -7.60 8.81
CA ALA A 139 -11.43 -7.87 8.62
C ALA A 139 -12.14 -8.21 9.94
N VAL A 140 -11.51 -9.05 10.79
CA VAL A 140 -12.05 -9.40 12.12
C VAL A 140 -12.12 -8.17 13.02
N ILE A 141 -11.06 -7.36 13.09
CA ILE A 141 -11.05 -6.13 13.89
C ILE A 141 -12.12 -5.15 13.38
N THR A 142 -12.26 -4.98 12.07
CA THR A 142 -13.31 -4.14 11.48
C THR A 142 -14.70 -4.62 11.87
N LEU A 143 -14.95 -5.94 11.84
CA LEU A 143 -16.24 -6.51 12.23
C LEU A 143 -16.52 -6.28 13.72
N ILE A 144 -15.52 -6.45 14.58
CA ILE A 144 -15.61 -6.14 16.02
C ILE A 144 -15.97 -4.66 16.21
N LEU A 145 -15.24 -3.74 15.56
CA LEU A 145 -15.48 -2.30 15.68
C LEU A 145 -16.84 -1.86 15.11
N ALA A 146 -17.35 -2.55 14.08
CA ALA A 146 -18.61 -2.21 13.43
C ALA A 146 -19.84 -2.66 14.23
N PHE A 147 -19.80 -3.84 14.85
CA PHE A 147 -20.98 -4.46 15.47
C PHE A 147 -20.95 -4.51 16.99
N THR A 148 -19.80 -4.30 17.62
CA THR A 148 -19.68 -4.40 19.07
C THR A 148 -19.17 -3.09 19.68
N GLN A 149 -19.95 -2.52 20.59
CA GLN A 149 -19.56 -1.33 21.35
C GLN A 149 -19.04 -1.76 22.73
N GLY A 150 -17.91 -1.19 23.16
CA GLY A 150 -17.38 -1.38 24.52
C GLY A 150 -16.39 -2.54 24.69
N ILE A 151 -16.80 -3.64 25.35
CA ILE A 151 -15.90 -4.63 25.99
C ILE A 151 -14.95 -5.35 25.03
N PHE A 152 -15.34 -5.49 23.77
CA PHE A 152 -14.52 -6.15 22.75
C PHE A 152 -13.41 -5.25 22.17
N THR A 153 -13.29 -4.00 22.63
CA THR A 153 -12.13 -3.16 22.31
C THR A 153 -10.83 -3.79 22.79
N LEU A 154 -10.83 -4.46 23.95
CA LEU A 154 -9.70 -5.23 24.48
C LEU A 154 -9.26 -6.35 23.51
N LEU A 155 -10.21 -6.99 22.84
CA LEU A 155 -9.94 -8.04 21.85
C LEU A 155 -9.19 -7.47 20.63
N THR A 156 -9.44 -6.21 20.25
CA THR A 156 -8.72 -5.58 19.14
C THR A 156 -7.23 -5.37 19.46
N PHE A 157 -6.90 -4.99 20.70
CA PHE A 157 -5.51 -4.90 21.17
C PHE A 157 -4.82 -6.27 21.18
N PHE A 158 -5.52 -7.32 21.63
CA PHE A 158 -4.98 -8.70 21.58
C PHE A 158 -4.71 -9.16 20.15
N LEU A 159 -5.60 -8.86 19.20
CA LEU A 159 -5.41 -9.20 17.79
C LEU A 159 -4.22 -8.45 17.17
N LEU A 160 -4.06 -7.17 17.47
CA LEU A 160 -2.88 -6.40 17.02
C LEU A 160 -1.58 -6.90 17.65
N LEU A 161 -1.62 -7.33 18.92
CA LEU A 161 -0.47 -7.94 19.60
C LEU A 161 -0.11 -9.28 18.96
N ALA A 162 -1.11 -10.10 18.64
CA ALA A 162 -0.92 -11.37 17.94
C ALA A 162 -0.29 -11.18 16.55
N VAL A 163 -0.68 -10.12 15.81
CA VAL A 163 -0.05 -9.76 14.52
C VAL A 163 1.43 -9.47 14.68
N GLY A 164 1.81 -8.73 15.72
CA GLY A 164 3.21 -8.48 16.06
C GLY A 164 3.95 -9.76 16.43
N TYR A 165 3.35 -10.59 17.28
CA TYR A 165 3.94 -11.84 17.75
C TYR A 165 4.13 -12.87 16.63
N LEU A 166 3.21 -12.98 15.69
CA LEU A 166 3.31 -13.97 14.59
C LEU A 166 4.31 -13.57 13.50
N SER A 167 4.84 -12.35 13.53
CA SER A 167 5.83 -11.87 12.57
C SER A 167 7.23 -12.30 12.96
N ASP A 168 8.08 -12.61 11.98
CA ASP A 168 9.41 -13.20 12.22
C ASP A 168 10.41 -12.21 12.81
N ASP A 169 10.34 -10.97 12.36
CA ASP A 169 11.10 -9.86 12.91
C ASP A 169 10.20 -8.86 13.62
N VAL A 170 10.72 -8.24 14.68
CA VAL A 170 10.03 -7.17 15.44
C VAL A 170 9.64 -6.01 14.51
N ILE A 171 10.55 -5.62 13.60
CA ILE A 171 10.32 -4.53 12.65
C ILE A 171 9.20 -4.88 11.67
N ILE A 172 9.17 -6.11 11.16
CA ILE A 172 8.11 -6.60 10.28
C ILE A 172 6.78 -6.70 11.03
N GLY A 173 6.80 -7.12 12.29
CA GLY A 173 5.63 -7.17 13.17
C GLY A 173 5.00 -5.82 13.43
N ILE A 174 5.81 -4.80 13.72
CA ILE A 174 5.36 -3.41 13.87
C ILE A 174 4.71 -2.93 12.57
N LYS A 175 5.35 -3.14 11.41
CA LYS A 175 4.79 -2.75 10.10
C LYS A 175 3.45 -3.42 9.82
N ASN A 176 3.36 -4.74 10.02
CA ASN A 176 2.12 -5.49 9.82
C ASN A 176 1.00 -5.01 10.77
N ALA A 177 1.31 -4.78 12.04
CA ALA A 177 0.33 -4.34 13.04
C ALA A 177 -0.13 -2.90 12.80
N VAL A 178 0.76 -1.98 12.42
CA VAL A 178 0.43 -0.60 12.03
C VAL A 178 -0.53 -0.58 10.85
N VAL A 179 -0.22 -1.34 9.79
CA VAL A 179 -1.09 -1.41 8.60
C VAL A 179 -2.44 -2.05 8.94
N THR A 180 -2.43 -3.12 9.74
CA THR A 180 -3.65 -3.77 10.22
C THR A 180 -4.52 -2.80 11.02
N GLY A 181 -3.93 -2.04 11.94
CA GLY A 181 -4.63 -1.03 12.74
C GLY A 181 -5.20 0.12 11.89
N ALA A 182 -4.41 0.66 10.96
CA ALA A 182 -4.86 1.71 10.06
C ALA A 182 -6.06 1.28 9.20
N ILE A 183 -5.98 0.11 8.56
CA ILE A 183 -7.05 -0.42 7.69
C ILE A 183 -8.30 -0.71 8.52
N SER A 184 -8.14 -1.39 9.67
CA SER A 184 -9.27 -1.86 10.44
C SER A 184 -10.08 -0.72 11.07
N PHE A 185 -9.41 0.29 11.63
CA PHE A 185 -10.06 1.46 12.21
C PHE A 185 -10.65 2.40 11.15
N PHE A 186 -10.00 2.51 9.97
CA PHE A 186 -10.58 3.22 8.83
C PHE A 186 -11.91 2.59 8.40
N LEU A 187 -11.91 1.28 8.15
CA LEU A 187 -13.11 0.57 7.71
C LEU A 187 -14.18 0.55 8.82
N GLY A 188 -13.80 0.35 10.08
CA GLY A 188 -14.73 0.39 11.21
C GLY A 188 -15.40 1.76 11.36
N SER A 189 -14.67 2.85 11.16
CA SER A 189 -15.21 4.22 11.16
C SER A 189 -16.21 4.45 10.02
N LEU A 190 -15.97 3.85 8.84
CA LEU A 190 -16.92 3.91 7.71
C LEU A 190 -18.23 3.18 8.02
N PHE A 191 -18.16 1.99 8.62
CA PHE A 191 -19.36 1.22 8.98
C PHE A 191 -20.17 1.87 10.09
N THR A 192 -19.53 2.56 11.03
CA THR A 192 -20.21 3.26 12.12
C THR A 192 -20.77 4.63 11.72
N GLY A 193 -20.61 5.05 10.45
CA GLY A 193 -21.12 6.33 9.94
C GLY A 193 -20.41 7.57 10.50
N SER A 194 -19.27 7.40 11.17
CA SER A 194 -18.57 8.44 11.93
C SER A 194 -17.55 9.20 11.08
N PHE A 195 -17.98 9.75 9.94
CA PHE A 195 -17.10 10.38 8.95
C PHE A 195 -16.23 11.53 9.49
N LEU A 196 -16.71 12.30 10.47
CA LEU A 196 -15.95 13.39 11.09
C LEU A 196 -14.77 12.88 11.94
N TYR A 197 -14.84 11.64 12.41
CA TYR A 197 -13.81 11.02 13.23
C TYR A 197 -12.91 10.07 12.44
N LEU A 198 -13.05 10.01 11.13
CA LEU A 198 -12.29 9.11 10.26
C LEU A 198 -10.77 9.31 10.42
N ILE A 199 -10.29 10.55 10.38
CA ILE A 199 -8.86 10.86 10.59
C ILE A 199 -8.41 10.50 12.02
N PRO A 200 -9.10 10.95 13.09
CA PRO A 200 -8.79 10.52 14.46
C PRO A 200 -8.74 9.00 14.66
N TYR A 201 -9.68 8.25 14.08
CA TYR A 201 -9.71 6.79 14.21
C TYR A 201 -8.56 6.11 13.47
N ILE A 202 -8.17 6.60 12.28
CA ILE A 202 -6.97 6.09 11.60
C ILE A 202 -5.73 6.32 12.46
N ILE A 203 -5.56 7.53 12.99
CA ILE A 203 -4.41 7.87 13.85
C ILE A 203 -4.38 6.96 15.08
N LEU A 204 -5.53 6.75 15.71
CA LEU A 204 -5.67 5.83 16.85
C LEU A 204 -5.28 4.40 16.46
N GLY A 205 -5.75 3.91 15.31
CA GLY A 205 -5.39 2.59 14.78
C GLY A 205 -3.89 2.44 14.50
N VAL A 206 -3.25 3.46 13.96
CA VAL A 206 -1.79 3.49 13.72
C VAL A 206 -1.01 3.41 15.03
N ILE A 207 -1.37 4.24 16.02
CA ILE A 207 -0.71 4.26 17.34
C ILE A 207 -0.85 2.91 18.04
N ASN A 208 -2.08 2.37 18.08
CA ASN A 208 -2.34 1.07 18.69
C ASN A 208 -1.60 -0.05 17.97
N GLY A 209 -1.58 -0.02 16.63
CA GLY A 209 -0.82 -0.97 15.83
C GLY A 209 0.69 -0.92 16.11
N ALA A 210 1.27 0.26 16.26
CA ALA A 210 2.69 0.41 16.58
C ALA A 210 3.04 -0.15 17.96
N VAL A 211 2.27 0.22 18.99
CA VAL A 211 2.50 -0.21 20.38
C VAL A 211 2.30 -1.73 20.51
N CYS A 212 1.17 -2.25 20.05
CA CYS A 212 0.88 -3.68 20.13
C CYS A 212 1.82 -4.52 19.26
N GLY A 213 2.19 -4.03 18.08
CA GLY A 213 3.14 -4.69 17.19
C GLY A 213 4.52 -4.83 17.81
N TRP A 214 5.01 -3.77 18.46
CA TRP A 214 6.29 -3.81 19.19
C TRP A 214 6.21 -4.78 20.36
N ILE A 215 5.19 -4.66 21.23
CA ILE A 215 5.02 -5.56 22.38
C ILE A 215 4.98 -7.03 21.93
N GLY A 216 4.17 -7.34 20.91
CA GLY A 216 4.07 -8.71 20.37
C GLY A 216 5.40 -9.22 19.82
N GLY A 217 6.10 -8.41 19.04
CA GLY A 217 7.41 -8.76 18.50
C GLY A 217 8.47 -8.98 19.59
N TYR A 218 8.49 -8.11 20.61
CA TYR A 218 9.41 -8.23 21.75
C TYR A 218 9.15 -9.47 22.60
N ILE A 219 7.89 -9.86 22.78
CA ILE A 219 7.53 -11.11 23.46
C ILE A 219 8.07 -12.31 22.67
N LYS A 220 7.92 -12.34 21.34
CA LYS A 220 8.44 -13.44 20.51
C LYS A 220 9.96 -13.56 20.61
N THR A 221 10.70 -12.45 20.51
CA THR A 221 12.17 -12.51 20.60
C THR A 221 12.64 -12.98 21.96
N LYS A 222 11.94 -12.62 23.05
CA LYS A 222 12.28 -13.09 24.40
C LYS A 222 12.03 -14.58 24.62
N TYR A 223 10.96 -15.13 24.04
CA TYR A 223 10.62 -16.57 24.20
C TYR A 223 11.46 -17.50 23.32
N ASN A 224 11.89 -17.07 22.13
CA ASN A 224 12.70 -17.90 21.23
C ASN A 224 14.18 -18.04 21.66
N TYR A 225 14.61 -17.35 22.72
CA TYR A 225 15.96 -17.42 23.27
C TYR A 225 16.09 -18.36 24.49
N HIS A 226 15.01 -19.09 24.82
CA HIS A 226 14.96 -20.13 25.86
C HIS A 226 14.55 -21.47 25.25
#